data_AF-A0A940B8G4-F1
#
_entry.id   AF-A0A940B8G4-F1
#
_cell.length_a   1.000
_cell.length_b   1.000
_cell.length_c   1.000
_cell.angle_alpha   90.00
_cell.angle_beta   90.00
_cell.angle_gamma   90.00
#
_symmetry.space_group_name_H-M   'P 1'
#
loop_
_entity.id
_entity.type
_entity.pdbx_description
1 polymer ?
#
loop_
_entity_poly.entity_id
_entity_poly.type
_entity_poly.pdbx_seq_one_letter_code
_entity_poly.pdbx_strand_id
1 'polypeptide(L)'
;MDIYEVKEFSEIVKGNTYPGRGIVLGMSADGQKAVSAYFIMGRSVNSRNRVFDETADGIIIHAFDPSKLSDPSLVIYSPVRKYGENLIVTNGDQTDTVYDGLEAGKSFEIALESREFEPDAPNFTPRISGMIT
;
A
#
# COMPACT_ATOMS: atom_id res chain seq x y z
N MET A 1 24.28 8.60 -11.01
CA MET A 1 23.24 7.57 -10.80
C MET A 1 22.25 7.77 -11.91
N ASP A 2 22.12 6.81 -12.83
CA ASP A 2 21.12 6.89 -13.88
C ASP A 2 19.76 6.51 -13.28
N ILE A 3 18.83 7.45 -13.27
CA ILE A 3 17.48 7.24 -12.72
C ILE A 3 16.59 6.43 -13.66
N TYR A 4 17.03 6.18 -14.89
CA TYR A 4 16.34 5.36 -15.89
C TYR A 4 16.89 3.93 -15.97
N GLU A 5 17.86 3.59 -15.13
CA GLU A 5 18.40 2.23 -15.05
C GLU A 5 17.31 1.25 -14.61
N VAL A 6 16.96 0.31 -15.48
CA VAL A 6 16.01 -0.76 -15.15
C VAL A 6 16.74 -1.86 -14.39
N LYS A 7 16.33 -2.09 -13.13
CA LYS A 7 16.86 -3.16 -12.28
C LYS A 7 15.77 -4.16 -11.94
N GLU A 8 16.20 -5.39 -11.73
CA GLU A 8 15.35 -6.40 -11.13
C GLU A 8 14.97 -5.98 -9.71
N PHE A 9 13.72 -6.21 -9.31
CA PHE A 9 13.24 -5.83 -7.97
C PHE A 9 14.11 -6.42 -6.85
N SER A 10 14.59 -7.65 -7.05
CA SER A 10 15.49 -8.34 -6.10
C SER A 10 16.82 -7.61 -5.89
N GLU A 11 17.32 -6.90 -6.91
CA GLU A 11 18.52 -6.09 -6.83
C GLU A 11 18.26 -4.78 -6.08
N ILE A 12 17.08 -4.19 -6.25
CA ILE A 12 16.66 -2.94 -5.58
C ILE A 12 16.59 -3.15 -4.06
N VAL A 13 16.04 -4.28 -3.61
CA VAL A 13 15.93 -4.59 -2.17
C VAL A 13 17.15 -5.32 -1.62
N LYS A 14 18.16 -5.60 -2.45
CA LYS A 14 19.36 -6.35 -2.06
C LYS A 14 20.10 -5.63 -0.94
N GLY A 15 20.40 -6.35 0.14
CA GLY A 15 21.07 -5.79 1.31
C GLY A 15 20.15 -5.08 2.30
N ASN A 16 18.89 -4.83 1.94
CA ASN A 16 17.86 -4.44 2.89
C ASN A 16 17.04 -5.67 3.29
N THR A 17 17.38 -6.27 4.43
CA THR A 17 16.69 -7.48 4.94
C THR A 17 15.26 -7.22 5.40
N TYR A 18 14.86 -5.94 5.52
CA TYR A 18 13.50 -5.55 5.85
C TYR A 18 13.12 -4.24 5.13
N PRO A 19 12.67 -4.30 3.87
CA PRO A 19 12.09 -3.15 3.17
C PRO A 19 10.76 -2.66 3.76
N GLY A 20 10.07 -3.47 4.59
CA GLY A 20 8.82 -3.08 5.22
C GLY A 20 7.62 -3.21 4.29
N ARG A 21 6.94 -2.09 3.99
CA ARG A 21 5.85 -2.03 3.01
C ARG A 21 6.38 -1.40 1.74
N GLY A 22 5.95 -1.90 0.59
CA GLY A 22 6.33 -1.30 -0.68
C GLY A 22 5.26 -1.43 -1.74
N ILE A 23 5.32 -0.49 -2.67
CA ILE A 23 4.45 -0.37 -3.82
C ILE A 23 5.35 -0.30 -5.05
N VAL A 24 5.02 -1.08 -6.06
CA VAL A 24 5.62 -1.01 -7.39
C VAL A 24 4.50 -0.63 -8.36
N LEU A 25 4.68 0.47 -9.09
CA LEU A 25 3.80 0.88 -10.17
C LEU A 25 4.63 0.99 -11.45
N GLY A 26 4.07 0.53 -12.56
CA GLY A 26 4.73 0.61 -13.86
C GLY A 26 3.88 0.04 -14.97
N MET A 27 4.53 -0.27 -16.09
CA MET A 27 3.91 -0.89 -17.26
C MET A 27 4.56 -2.24 -17.52
N SER A 28 3.84 -3.14 -18.18
CA SER A 28 4.42 -4.35 -18.77
C SER A 28 5.53 -3.98 -19.77
N ALA A 29 6.45 -4.92 -20.02
CA ALA A 29 7.59 -4.68 -20.91
C ALA A 29 7.18 -4.28 -22.35
N ASP A 30 6.00 -4.70 -22.80
CA ASP A 30 5.41 -4.33 -24.09
C ASP A 30 4.62 -2.99 -24.05
N GLY A 31 4.51 -2.36 -22.90
CA GLY A 31 3.78 -1.10 -22.69
C GLY A 31 2.25 -1.22 -22.79
N GLN A 32 1.68 -2.42 -22.87
CA GLN A 32 0.25 -2.61 -23.12
C GLN A 32 -0.60 -2.67 -21.85
N LYS A 33 0.00 -2.97 -20.70
CA LYS A 33 -0.71 -3.15 -19.43
C LYS A 33 -0.05 -2.30 -18.36
N ALA A 34 -0.87 -1.61 -17.58
CA ALA A 34 -0.42 -1.10 -16.29
C ALA A 34 -0.26 -2.26 -15.31
N VAL A 35 0.78 -2.19 -14.48
CA VAL A 35 1.12 -3.22 -13.50
C VAL A 35 1.30 -2.56 -12.14
N SER A 36 0.65 -3.13 -11.13
CA SER A 36 0.87 -2.79 -9.73
C SER A 36 1.27 -4.01 -8.92
N ALA A 37 2.21 -3.86 -7.99
CA ALA A 37 2.45 -4.84 -6.94
C ALA A 37 2.51 -4.15 -5.58
N TYR A 38 1.91 -4.79 -4.59
CA TYR A 38 1.99 -4.39 -3.19
C TYR A 38 2.64 -5.53 -2.39
N PHE A 39 3.55 -5.18 -1.49
CA PHE A 39 4.14 -6.17 -0.57
C PHE A 39 4.26 -5.60 0.83
N ILE A 40 4.21 -6.50 1.80
CA ILE A 40 4.27 -6.19 3.23
C ILE A 40 5.10 -7.22 3.97
N MET A 41 5.91 -6.74 4.90
CA MET A 41 6.67 -7.56 5.83
C MET A 41 6.24 -7.27 7.28
N GLY A 42 6.42 -8.26 8.15
CA GLY A 42 6.14 -8.16 9.58
C GLY A 42 7.31 -8.62 10.44
N ARG A 43 7.63 -7.87 11.51
CA ARG A 43 8.66 -8.24 12.51
C ARG A 43 8.04 -8.80 13.78
N SER A 44 6.94 -8.23 14.22
CA SER A 44 6.22 -8.58 15.45
C SER A 44 5.13 -9.61 15.20
N VAL A 45 4.62 -10.22 16.27
CA VAL A 45 3.45 -11.10 16.20
C VAL A 45 2.27 -10.35 15.57
N ASN A 46 2.00 -9.12 16.02
CA ASN A 46 0.90 -8.29 15.47
C ASN A 46 1.08 -7.99 13.97
N SER A 47 2.29 -7.65 13.53
CA SER A 47 2.55 -7.33 12.11
C SER A 47 2.67 -8.55 11.18
N ARG A 48 2.94 -9.73 11.72
CA ARG A 48 2.93 -11.00 10.97
C ARG A 48 1.55 -11.63 10.90
N ASN A 49 0.62 -11.19 11.73
CA ASN A 49 -0.72 -11.73 11.84
C ASN A 49 -1.65 -11.17 10.75
N ARG A 50 -1.29 -11.34 9.48
CA ARG A 50 -1.95 -10.69 8.33
C ARG A 50 -2.20 -11.69 7.21
N VAL A 51 -3.41 -11.70 6.67
CA VAL A 51 -3.78 -12.40 5.43
C VAL A 51 -4.47 -11.43 4.48
N PHE A 52 -4.31 -11.67 3.19
CA PHE A 52 -4.96 -10.90 2.14
C PHE A 52 -6.21 -11.66 1.68
N ASP A 53 -7.30 -10.93 1.54
CA ASP A 53 -8.54 -11.43 0.95
C ASP A 53 -8.98 -10.50 -0.18
N GLU A 54 -9.53 -11.08 -1.24
CA GLU A 54 -10.07 -10.34 -2.38
C GLU A 54 -11.44 -9.74 -2.03
N THR A 55 -11.67 -8.51 -2.47
CA THR A 55 -12.98 -7.83 -2.40
C THR A 55 -13.49 -7.53 -3.80
N ALA A 56 -14.74 -7.10 -3.91
CA ALA A 56 -15.32 -6.71 -5.20
C ALA A 56 -14.58 -5.52 -5.85
N ASP A 57 -13.98 -4.66 -5.03
CA ASP A 57 -13.29 -3.44 -5.44
C ASP A 57 -11.76 -3.50 -5.21
N GLY A 58 -11.17 -4.62 -4.80
CA GLY A 58 -9.73 -4.69 -4.57
C GLY A 58 -9.30 -5.79 -3.60
N ILE A 59 -8.49 -5.41 -2.62
CA ILE A 59 -7.89 -6.32 -1.64
C ILE A 59 -8.03 -5.70 -0.26
N ILE A 60 -8.38 -6.52 0.73
CA ILE A 60 -8.39 -6.17 2.15
C ILE A 60 -7.41 -7.06 2.92
N ILE A 61 -6.81 -6.50 3.96
CA ILE A 61 -5.98 -7.26 4.91
C ILE A 61 -6.80 -7.55 6.16
N HIS A 62 -6.80 -8.79 6.59
CA HIS A 62 -7.40 -9.23 7.84
C HIS A 62 -6.37 -9.83 8.79
N ALA A 63 -6.72 -9.87 10.07
CA ALA A 63 -5.94 -10.59 11.07
C ALA A 63 -6.11 -12.09 10.85
N PHE A 64 -5.00 -12.82 10.70
CA PHE A 64 -5.06 -14.29 10.57
C PHE A 64 -5.68 -14.94 11.83
N ASP A 65 -5.25 -14.49 13.00
CA ASP A 65 -5.77 -14.90 14.31
C ASP A 65 -6.23 -13.66 15.08
N PRO A 66 -7.55 -13.39 15.17
CA PRO A 66 -8.07 -12.22 15.85
C PRO A 66 -7.63 -12.10 17.31
N SER A 67 -7.33 -13.21 17.99
CA SER A 67 -6.90 -13.18 19.40
C SER A 67 -5.48 -12.60 19.60
N LYS A 68 -4.68 -12.56 18.54
CA LYS A 68 -3.31 -12.01 18.54
C LYS A 68 -3.25 -10.55 18.07
N LEU A 69 -4.41 -9.95 17.79
CA LEU A 69 -4.52 -8.57 17.32
C LEU A 69 -4.50 -7.62 18.52
N SER A 70 -3.41 -6.89 18.69
CA SER A 70 -3.31 -5.88 19.75
C SER A 70 -3.86 -4.54 19.30
N ASP A 71 -3.47 -4.11 18.11
CA ASP A 71 -3.94 -2.87 17.48
C ASP A 71 -4.41 -3.20 16.05
N PRO A 72 -5.72 -3.09 15.78
CA PRO A 72 -6.29 -3.38 14.47
C PRO A 72 -5.97 -2.30 13.43
N SER A 73 -5.72 -1.05 13.84
CA SER A 73 -5.71 0.12 12.94
C SER A 73 -4.59 0.07 11.90
N LEU A 74 -3.45 -0.52 12.25
CA LEU A 74 -2.28 -0.68 11.37
C LEU A 74 -2.20 -2.08 10.73
N VAL A 75 -3.24 -2.90 10.92
CA VAL A 75 -3.30 -4.29 10.46
C VAL A 75 -4.44 -4.49 9.48
N ILE A 76 -5.62 -3.96 9.78
CA ILE A 76 -6.83 -4.14 8.99
C ILE A 76 -7.05 -2.87 8.17
N TYR A 77 -6.71 -2.95 6.88
CA TYR A 77 -6.96 -1.91 5.89
C TYR A 77 -6.97 -2.52 4.49
N SER A 78 -7.51 -1.77 3.52
CA SER A 78 -7.49 -2.15 2.11
C SER A 78 -6.22 -1.60 1.45
N PRO A 79 -5.18 -2.40 1.15
CA PRO A 79 -4.01 -1.90 0.44
C PRO A 79 -4.31 -1.56 -1.02
N VAL A 80 -5.39 -2.09 -1.59
CA VAL A 80 -5.79 -1.88 -2.99
C VAL A 80 -7.28 -1.63 -3.05
N ARG A 81 -7.71 -0.54 -3.70
CA ARG A 81 -9.11 -0.28 -4.05
C ARG A 81 -9.24 0.30 -5.46
N LYS A 82 -10.34 -0.01 -6.15
CA LYS A 82 -10.68 0.45 -7.49
C LYS A 82 -11.80 1.50 -7.40
N TYR A 83 -11.61 2.65 -8.03
CA TYR A 83 -12.63 3.67 -8.19
C TYR A 83 -12.73 4.10 -9.66
N GLY A 84 -13.83 3.73 -10.32
CA GLY A 84 -13.94 3.89 -11.78
C GLY A 84 -12.84 3.09 -12.48
N GLU A 85 -12.04 3.75 -13.33
CA GLU A 85 -10.86 3.14 -13.98
C GLU A 85 -9.58 3.27 -13.13
N ASN A 86 -9.62 4.00 -12.01
CA ASN A 86 -8.45 4.21 -11.18
C ASN A 86 -8.19 3.02 -10.25
N LEU A 87 -6.93 2.61 -10.13
CA LEU A 87 -6.48 1.64 -9.14
C LEU A 87 -5.62 2.35 -8.08
N ILE A 88 -6.13 2.42 -6.86
CA ILE A 88 -5.48 3.04 -5.70
C ILE A 88 -4.69 1.96 -4.96
N VAL A 89 -3.43 2.22 -4.65
CA VAL A 89 -2.56 1.30 -3.89
C VAL A 89 -1.86 2.07 -2.78
N THR A 90 -2.01 1.65 -1.52
CA THR A 90 -1.37 2.32 -0.38
C THR A 90 -0.93 1.34 0.71
N ASN A 91 -0.10 1.78 1.67
CA ASN A 91 0.31 0.95 2.81
C ASN A 91 -0.57 1.07 4.07
N GLY A 92 -1.74 1.69 4.01
CA GLY A 92 -2.59 1.88 5.18
C GLY A 92 -4.02 2.25 4.83
N ASP A 93 -4.77 2.69 5.85
CA ASP A 93 -6.15 3.16 5.75
C ASP A 93 -6.32 4.42 4.87
N GLN A 94 -5.24 5.10 4.49
CA GLN A 94 -5.34 6.22 3.56
C GLN A 94 -5.82 5.80 2.16
N THR A 95 -5.87 4.51 1.83
CA THR A 95 -6.57 4.03 0.63
C THR A 95 -8.02 4.48 0.62
N ASP A 96 -8.72 4.40 1.76
CA ASP A 96 -10.12 4.83 1.87
C ASP A 96 -10.23 6.35 1.83
N THR A 97 -9.27 7.06 2.44
CA THR A 97 -9.19 8.53 2.33
C THR A 97 -9.09 8.98 0.87
N VAL A 98 -8.27 8.30 0.05
CA VAL A 98 -8.16 8.58 -1.38
C VAL A 98 -9.45 8.23 -2.10
N TYR A 99 -10.02 7.04 -1.84
CA TYR A 99 -11.27 6.60 -2.45
C TYR A 99 -12.39 7.62 -2.23
N ASP A 100 -12.64 7.99 -0.98
CA ASP A 100 -13.67 8.95 -0.59
C ASP A 100 -13.38 10.34 -1.16
N GLY A 101 -12.11 10.71 -1.26
CA GLY A 101 -11.66 11.94 -1.91
C GLY A 101 -12.05 11.98 -3.39
N LEU A 102 -11.78 10.91 -4.14
CA LEU A 102 -12.13 10.80 -5.55
C LEU A 102 -13.65 10.77 -5.75
N GLU A 103 -14.39 10.08 -4.87
CA GLU A 103 -15.85 10.07 -4.86
C GLU A 103 -16.43 11.49 -4.66
N ALA A 104 -15.78 12.29 -3.80
CA ALA A 104 -16.12 13.69 -3.58
C ALA A 104 -15.56 14.65 -4.65
N GLY A 105 -14.95 14.14 -5.72
CA GLY A 105 -14.40 14.94 -6.83
C GLY A 105 -13.08 15.67 -6.53
N LYS A 106 -12.35 15.25 -5.49
CA LYS A 106 -11.00 15.76 -5.18
C LYS A 106 -9.95 15.03 -6.02
N SER A 107 -8.75 15.62 -6.14
CA SER A 107 -7.59 14.92 -6.67
C SER A 107 -6.96 13.99 -5.62
N PHE A 108 -6.08 13.09 -6.09
CA PHE A 108 -5.32 12.18 -5.24
C PHE A 108 -4.48 12.92 -4.18
N GLU A 109 -3.81 13.98 -4.59
CA GLU A 109 -2.95 14.80 -3.73
C GLU A 109 -3.77 15.49 -2.65
N ILE A 110 -4.88 16.14 -3.04
CA ILE A 110 -5.78 16.86 -2.12
C ILE A 110 -6.39 15.89 -1.08
N ALA A 111 -6.72 14.65 -1.49
CA ALA A 111 -7.21 13.66 -0.54
C ALA A 111 -6.16 13.33 0.54
N LEU A 112 -4.89 13.21 0.14
CA LEU A 112 -3.78 12.86 1.03
C LEU A 112 -3.28 14.00 1.91
N GLU A 113 -3.57 15.26 1.60
CA GLU A 113 -3.21 16.43 2.45
C GLU A 113 -3.76 16.32 3.89
N SER A 114 -4.82 15.54 4.07
CA SER A 114 -5.42 15.27 5.39
C SER A 114 -4.66 14.25 6.24
N ARG A 115 -3.63 13.60 5.68
CA ARG A 115 -2.92 12.49 6.29
C ARG A 115 -1.50 12.88 6.68
N GLU A 116 -1.07 12.37 7.83
CA GLU A 116 0.29 12.45 8.33
C GLU A 116 0.90 11.04 8.42
N PHE A 117 2.12 10.94 8.96
CA PHE A 117 2.75 9.67 9.29
C PHE A 117 1.83 8.78 10.14
N GLU A 118 2.08 7.47 10.14
CA GLU A 118 1.35 6.59 11.05
C GLU A 118 1.58 7.00 12.52
N PRO A 119 0.55 6.91 13.39
CA PRO A 119 0.65 7.31 14.80
C PRO A 119 1.38 6.26 15.65
N ASP A 120 2.49 5.71 15.15
CA ASP A 120 3.24 4.57 15.71
C ASP A 120 4.55 5.00 16.38
N ALA A 121 4.50 6.08 17.16
CA ALA A 121 5.65 6.64 17.86
C ALA A 121 6.43 5.54 18.60
N PRO A 122 7.79 5.56 18.53
CA PRO A 122 8.63 6.61 17.97
C PRO A 122 8.94 6.46 16.46
N ASN A 123 8.29 5.53 15.75
CA ASN A 123 8.71 5.18 14.39
C ASN A 123 8.23 6.18 13.33
N PHE A 124 7.01 6.71 13.49
CA PHE A 124 6.38 7.62 12.53
C PHE A 124 6.48 7.07 11.11
N THR A 125 5.89 5.90 10.88
CA THR A 125 6.06 5.19 9.61
C THR A 125 5.44 5.99 8.45
N PRO A 126 6.18 6.21 7.33
CA PRO A 126 5.63 6.90 6.17
C PRO A 126 4.39 6.22 5.59
N ARG A 127 3.43 7.05 5.15
CA ARG A 127 2.33 6.63 4.29
C ARG A 127 2.77 6.72 2.84
N ILE A 128 2.97 5.58 2.21
CA ILE A 128 3.24 5.48 0.78
C ILE A 128 1.93 5.17 0.06
N SER A 129 1.71 5.88 -1.04
CA SER A 129 0.49 5.81 -1.83
C SER A 129 0.85 5.97 -3.30
N GLY A 130 0.08 5.33 -4.17
CA GLY A 130 0.13 5.55 -5.60
C GLY A 130 -1.21 5.21 -6.24
N MET A 131 -1.40 5.71 -7.45
CA MET A 131 -2.63 5.50 -8.22
C MET A 131 -2.29 5.29 -9.69
N ILE A 132 -2.92 4.29 -10.30
CA ILE A 132 -2.92 4.09 -11.75
C ILE A 132 -4.23 4.70 -12.27
N THR A 133 -4.14 5.50 -13.32
CA THR A 133 -5.26 6.25 -13.94
C THR A 133 -5.31 6.01 -15.44
#